data_AF-A0A2T4LJM3-F1
#
_entry.id   AF-A0A2T4LJM3-F1
#
_cell.length_a   1.000
_cell.length_b   1.000
_cell.length_c   1.000
_cell.angle_alpha   90.00
_cell.angle_beta   90.00
_cell.angle_gamma   90.00
#
_symmetry.space_group_name_H-M   'P 1'
#
loop_
_entity.id
_entity.type
_entity.pdbx_description
1 polymer ?
#
loop_
_entity_poly.entity_id
_entity_poly.type
_entity_poly.pdbx_seq_one_letter_code
_entity_poly.pdbx_strand_id
1 'polypeptide(L)'
;MEQLGGLDQLSSRLQALGDTTTNPQRYEPELNNYEPQRTADTSTPRATDHNLQKLLTKDAVAPQQRKCLQKIMFNDKTGESIIKKGVLNRY
;
A
#
# COMPACT_ATOMS: atom_id res chain seq x y z
N MET A 1 0.83 -13.86 3.20
CA MET A 1 -0.64 -13.76 2.99
C MET A 1 -1.44 -14.48 4.06
N GLU A 2 -0.96 -15.60 4.58
CA GLU A 2 -1.60 -16.30 5.72
C GLU A 2 -1.86 -15.37 6.92
N GLN A 3 -0.87 -14.56 7.30
CA GLN A 3 -1.02 -13.59 8.41
C GLN A 3 -2.06 -12.49 8.16
N LEU A 4 -2.40 -12.21 6.89
CA LEU A 4 -3.43 -11.24 6.52
C LEU A 4 -4.80 -11.88 6.34
N GLY A 5 -4.89 -13.22 6.34
CA GLY A 5 -6.11 -13.98 6.08
C GLY A 5 -6.40 -14.24 4.59
N GLY A 6 -5.40 -14.12 3.71
CA GLY A 6 -5.59 -14.29 2.27
C GLY A 6 -6.18 -13.05 1.57
N LEU A 7 -6.47 -13.20 0.27
CA LEU A 7 -6.92 -12.10 -0.60
C LEU A 7 -8.28 -11.54 -0.19
N ASP A 8 -9.23 -12.39 0.19
CA ASP A 8 -10.57 -11.95 0.59
C ASP A 8 -10.52 -11.06 1.83
N GLN A 9 -9.68 -11.43 2.80
CA GLN A 9 -9.50 -10.65 4.02
C GLN A 9 -8.73 -9.34 3.74
N LEU A 10 -7.79 -9.35 2.79
CA LEU A 10 -7.12 -8.13 2.33
C LEU A 10 -8.13 -7.16 1.68
N SER A 11 -8.96 -7.65 0.75
CA SER A 11 -10.03 -6.89 0.11
C SER A 11 -11.01 -6.32 1.14
N SER A 12 -11.40 -7.13 2.13
CA SER A 12 -12.29 -6.69 3.22
C SER A 12 -11.67 -5.57 4.07
N ARG A 13 -10.36 -5.66 4.34
CA ARG A 13 -9.63 -4.61 5.07
C ARG A 13 -9.51 -3.31 4.26
N LEU A 14 -9.29 -3.40 2.95
CA LEU A 14 -9.29 -2.25 2.04
C LEU A 14 -10.66 -1.56 2.04
N GLN A 15 -11.75 -2.32 1.94
CA GLN A 15 -13.10 -1.79 2.05
C GLN A 15 -13.36 -1.13 3.41
N ALA A 16 -12.88 -1.70 4.51
CA ALA A 16 -12.98 -1.08 5.84
C ALA A 16 -12.18 0.23 5.94
N LEU A 17 -11.10 0.38 5.16
CA LEU A 17 -10.40 1.66 4.97
C LEU A 17 -11.12 2.59 3.99
N GLY A 18 -12.29 2.21 3.46
CA GLY A 18 -13.06 2.98 2.49
C GLY A 18 -12.49 2.94 1.07
N ASP A 19 -11.63 1.97 0.76
CA ASP A 19 -11.12 1.74 -0.59
C ASP A 19 -11.97 0.70 -1.32
N THR A 20 -12.62 1.16 -2.39
CA THR A 20 -13.46 0.36 -3.29
C THR A 20 -12.84 0.22 -4.69
N THR A 21 -11.59 0.66 -4.87
CA THR A 21 -10.88 0.73 -6.15
C THR A 21 -9.75 -0.29 -6.26
N THR A 22 -8.98 -0.51 -5.19
CA THR A 22 -7.88 -1.49 -5.21
C THR A 22 -8.45 -2.92 -5.30
N ASN A 23 -7.96 -3.71 -6.24
CA ASN A 23 -8.53 -5.02 -6.59
C ASN A 23 -7.48 -6.14 -6.57
N PRO A 24 -7.04 -6.63 -5.40
CA PRO A 24 -6.09 -7.73 -5.31
C PRO A 24 -6.77 -9.06 -5.64
N GLN A 25 -6.19 -9.85 -6.55
CA GLN A 25 -6.77 -11.11 -7.02
C GLN A 25 -5.76 -12.27 -7.13
N ARG A 26 -4.45 -12.00 -7.13
CA ARG A 26 -3.41 -13.03 -7.25
C ARG A 26 -2.35 -12.89 -6.16
N TYR A 27 -1.58 -13.96 -5.98
CA TYR A 27 -0.43 -13.99 -5.10
C TYR A 27 0.85 -13.61 -5.85
N GLU A 28 1.94 -13.43 -5.10
CA GLU A 28 3.27 -13.31 -5.67
C GLU A 28 3.75 -14.68 -6.18
N PRO A 29 4.44 -14.75 -7.34
CA PRO A 29 4.84 -13.62 -8.19
C PRO A 29 3.78 -13.19 -9.23
N GLU A 30 2.68 -13.93 -9.38
CA GLU A 30 1.72 -13.77 -10.47
C GLU A 30 1.03 -12.40 -10.52
N LEU A 31 0.91 -11.71 -9.38
CA LEU A 31 0.32 -10.37 -9.31
C LEU A 31 1.09 -9.32 -10.12
N ASN A 32 2.37 -9.56 -10.41
CA ASN A 32 3.19 -8.66 -11.23
C ASN A 32 2.92 -8.80 -12.74
N ASN A 33 2.13 -9.80 -13.15
CA ASN A 33 1.76 -9.96 -14.56
C ASN A 33 0.75 -8.88 -14.96
N TYR A 34 1.24 -7.91 -15.72
CA TYR A 34 0.46 -6.80 -16.24
C TYR A 34 -0.27 -7.18 -17.53
N GLU A 35 -1.58 -6.92 -17.56
CA GLU A 35 -2.44 -7.07 -18.74
C GLU A 35 -3.26 -5.80 -18.93
N PRO A 36 -3.11 -5.05 -20.04
CA PRO A 36 -3.71 -3.72 -20.19
C PRO A 36 -5.23 -3.64 -20.02
N GLN A 37 -5.96 -4.73 -20.30
CA GLN A 37 -7.41 -4.78 -20.25
C GLN A 37 -7.95 -5.42 -18.97
N ARG A 38 -7.07 -5.78 -18.02
CA ARG A 38 -7.48 -6.37 -16.74
C ARG A 38 -7.28 -5.38 -15.60
N THR A 39 -8.20 -5.40 -14.66
CA THR A 39 -8.14 -4.65 -13.41
C THR A 39 -7.67 -5.49 -12.23
N ALA A 40 -7.35 -6.77 -12.44
CA ALA A 40 -6.77 -7.63 -11.43
C ALA A 40 -5.41 -7.09 -10.96
N ASP A 41 -5.22 -7.01 -9.65
CA ASP A 41 -4.03 -6.49 -8.97
C ASP A 41 -3.71 -5.03 -9.32
N THR A 42 -4.75 -4.26 -9.64
CA THR A 42 -4.63 -2.83 -9.94
C THR A 42 -5.21 -1.95 -8.83
N SER A 43 -4.81 -0.69 -8.86
CA SER A 43 -5.38 0.40 -8.08
C SER A 43 -5.35 1.68 -8.92
N THR A 44 -5.65 2.81 -8.31
CA THR A 44 -5.39 4.14 -8.89
C THR A 44 -4.45 4.92 -7.98
N PRO A 45 -3.73 5.93 -8.53
CA PRO A 45 -2.89 6.80 -7.70
C PRO A 45 -3.66 7.42 -6.53
N ARG A 46 -4.91 7.84 -6.77
CA ARG A 46 -5.78 8.46 -5.75
C ARG A 46 -6.15 7.46 -4.64
N ALA A 47 -6.55 6.24 -4.99
CA ALA A 47 -6.90 5.23 -4.00
C ALA A 47 -5.69 4.81 -3.15
N THR A 48 -4.53 4.64 -3.79
CA THR A 48 -3.28 4.30 -3.12
C THR A 48 -2.84 5.40 -2.14
N ASP A 49 -2.88 6.67 -2.56
CA ASP A 49 -2.56 7.82 -1.69
C ASP A 49 -3.50 7.92 -0.49
N HIS A 50 -4.81 7.77 -0.72
CA HIS A 50 -5.80 7.82 0.35
C HIS A 50 -5.58 6.72 1.42
N ASN A 51 -5.25 5.50 1.00
CA ASN A 51 -4.90 4.41 1.91
C ASN A 51 -3.63 4.73 2.70
N LEU A 52 -2.60 5.23 2.02
CA LEU A 52 -1.33 5.58 2.65
C LEU A 52 -1.52 6.69 3.68
N GLN A 53 -2.29 7.72 3.35
CA GLN A 53 -2.65 8.80 4.28
C GLN A 53 -3.37 8.25 5.52
N LYS A 54 -4.35 7.36 5.34
CA LYS A 54 -5.08 6.75 6.45
C LYS A 54 -4.17 5.95 7.39
N LEU A 55 -3.28 5.14 6.83
CA LEU A 55 -2.37 4.31 7.61
C LEU A 55 -1.25 5.11 8.30
N LEU A 56 -0.75 6.16 7.66
CA LEU A 56 0.42 6.92 8.16
C LEU A 56 0.08 8.15 8.99
N THR A 57 -1.12 8.72 8.87
CA THR A 57 -1.43 10.02 9.51
C THR A 57 -2.72 10.03 10.32
N LYS A 58 -3.67 9.14 10.03
CA LYS A 58 -4.97 9.05 10.73
C LYS A 58 -5.01 7.88 11.69
N ASP A 59 -6.03 7.83 12.54
CA ASP A 59 -6.22 6.79 13.57
C ASP A 59 -6.81 5.48 13.02
N ALA A 60 -6.39 5.08 11.81
CA ALA A 60 -6.76 3.80 11.22
C ALA A 60 -6.00 2.60 11.85
N VAL A 61 -4.85 2.86 12.49
CA VAL A 61 -4.03 1.88 13.20
C VAL A 61 -3.52 2.47 14.51
N ALA A 62 -3.10 1.62 15.45
CA ALA A 62 -2.57 2.08 16.72
C ALA A 62 -1.29 2.93 16.52
N PRO A 63 -1.03 3.94 17.38
CA PRO A 63 0.12 4.84 17.20
C PRO A 63 1.48 4.13 17.09
N GLN A 64 1.68 3.02 17.81
CA GLN A 64 2.90 2.23 17.74
C GLN A 64 3.07 1.51 16.40
N GLN A 65 1.97 0.98 15.83
CA GLN A 65 1.96 0.34 14.52
C GLN A 65 2.25 1.36 13.41
N ARG A 66 1.64 2.56 13.50
CA ARG A 66 1.92 3.68 12.59
C ARG A 66 3.41 4.05 12.60
N LYS A 67 4.00 4.23 13.78
CA LYS A 67 5.44 4.53 13.92
C LYS A 67 6.31 3.42 13.34
N CYS A 68 5.95 2.16 13.56
CA CYS A 68 6.65 1.02 12.98
C CYS A 68 6.61 1.07 11.45
N LEU A 69 5.42 1.25 10.87
CA LEU A 69 5.24 1.32 9.41
C LEU A 69 6.01 2.49 8.80
N GLN A 70 5.90 3.69 9.39
CA GLN A 70 6.68 4.86 8.96
C GLN A 70 8.17 4.57 8.97
N LYS A 71 8.71 3.99 10.06
CA LYS A 71 10.13 3.65 10.17
C LYS A 71 10.56 2.66 9.08
N ILE A 72 9.75 1.65 8.78
CA ILE A 72 10.06 0.69 7.72
C ILE A 72 10.11 1.40 6.37
N MET A 73 9.11 2.22 6.04
CA MET A 73 9.05 2.95 4.77
C MET A 73 10.19 3.97 4.61
N PHE A 74 10.53 4.71 5.67
CA PHE A 74 11.62 5.68 5.61
C PHE A 74 12.99 5.03 5.39
N ASN A 75 13.22 3.85 5.98
CA ASN A 75 14.47 3.12 5.85
C ASN A 75 14.53 2.20 4.62
N ASP A 76 13.56 2.28 3.71
CA ASP A 76 13.60 1.54 2.45
C ASP A 76 14.75 2.04 1.56
N LYS A 77 15.58 1.09 1.13
CA LYS A 77 16.73 1.32 0.23
C LYS A 77 16.35 1.23 -1.24
N THR A 78 15.28 0.50 -1.58
CA THR A 78 14.90 0.25 -2.98
C THR A 78 14.35 1.50 -3.67
N GLY A 79 13.72 2.41 -2.91
CA GLY A 79 13.22 3.70 -3.40
C GLY A 79 14.19 4.88 -3.35
N GLU A 80 15.47 4.70 -2.98
CA GLU A 80 16.43 5.81 -2.82
C GLU A 80 16.58 6.69 -4.06
N SER A 81 16.51 6.09 -5.26
CA SER A 81 16.70 6.80 -6.54
C SER A 81 15.44 7.45 -7.11
N ILE A 82 14.28 7.30 -6.44
CA ILE A 82 12.97 7.74 -6.95
C ILE A 82 12.53 9.05 -6.26
N ILE A 83 11.48 9.01 -5.43
CA ILE A 83 10.89 10.20 -4.79
C ILE A 83 11.92 10.90 -3.88
N LYS A 84 12.71 10.12 -3.13
CA LYS A 84 13.75 10.64 -2.21
C LYS A 84 14.78 11.53 -2.93
N LYS A 85 15.15 11.18 -4.16
CA LYS A 85 16.09 11.95 -4.98
C LYS A 85 15.48 13.22 -5.58
N GLY A 86 14.16 13.27 -5.70
CA GLY A 86 13.41 14.39 -6.28
C GLY A 86 12.96 15.46 -5.28
N VAL A 87 13.11 15.22 -3.97
CA VAL A 87 12.79 16.19 -2.92
C VAL A 87 14.05 16.92 -2.45
N LEU A 88 13.89 18.17 -1.97
CA LEU A 88 15.01 18.90 -1.37
C LEU A 88 15.53 18.12 -0.15
N ASN A 89 16.87 18.11 0.05
CA ASN A 89 17.53 17.48 1.19
C ASN A 89 17.10 18.12 2.52
N ARG A 90 15.92 17.76 3.01
CA ARG A 90 15.35 18.15 4.30
C ARG A 90 14.68 16.94 4.95
N TYR A 91 15.48 15.93 5.27
CA TYR A 91 15.16 14.88 6.25
C TYR A 91 16.44 14.50 6.98
#